data_AF-A0A182USC2-F1
#
_entry.id   AF-A0A182USC2-F1
#
_cell.length_a   1.000
_cell.length_b   1.000
_cell.length_c   1.000
_cell.angle_alpha   90.00
_cell.angle_beta   90.00
_cell.angle_gamma   90.00
#
_symmetry.space_group_name_H-M   'P 1'
#
loop_
_entity.id
_entity.type
_entity.pdbx_description
1 polymer ?
#
loop_
_entity_poly.entity_id
_entity_poly.type
_entity_poly.pdbx_seq_one_letter_code
_entity_poly.pdbx_strand_id
1 'polypeptide(L)'
;MKLDLGLKWPNDIYAYGVSKLGGSIFNTQVDSIEAIVNLGVGFNLSNSKPTLCLNDVIAQYNAKHSTTLPPLSYEKTFALIFNKLEQLYDRVQRDGIEVLQQEYYRYWLHQDAEISMIGTEGESLQGTIVGIDEYGFLLVKKQPSGETVSVHPDGNSFDMMQGLIVPKFN
;
A
#
# COMPACT_ATOMS: atom_id res chain seq x y z
N MET A 1 11.71 3.89 -17.33
CA MET A 1 12.28 4.35 -16.04
C MET A 1 11.38 3.82 -14.94
N LYS A 2 11.91 3.07 -13.96
CA LYS A 2 11.11 2.58 -12.83
C LYS A 2 11.94 2.77 -11.58
N LEU A 3 11.56 3.75 -10.75
CA LEU A 3 12.01 3.77 -9.36
C LEU A 3 11.39 2.54 -8.68
N ASP A 4 12.16 1.88 -7.84
CA ASP A 4 11.70 0.69 -7.13
C ASP A 4 10.82 1.09 -5.94
N LEU A 5 9.56 1.38 -6.27
CA LEU A 5 8.51 1.76 -5.35
C LEU A 5 7.42 0.71 -5.36
N GLY A 6 6.88 0.41 -4.19
CA GLY A 6 5.81 -0.55 -4.01
C GLY A 6 4.79 -0.13 -2.96
N LEU A 7 3.63 -0.76 -3.00
CA LEU A 7 2.52 -0.57 -2.09
C LEU A 7 2.43 -1.78 -1.17
N LYS A 8 2.52 -1.50 0.13
CA LYS A 8 2.19 -2.46 1.18
C LYS A 8 0.76 -2.22 1.62
N TRP A 9 -0.09 -3.20 1.41
CA TRP A 9 -1.43 -3.25 1.98
C TRP A 9 -1.42 -2.98 3.50
N PRO A 10 -2.38 -2.20 4.02
CA PRO A 10 -3.47 -1.58 3.26
C PRO A 10 -3.13 -0.22 2.65
N ASN A 11 -2.12 0.49 3.16
CA ASN A 11 -2.04 1.94 3.00
C ASN A 11 -0.63 2.54 2.93
N ASP A 12 0.41 1.72 2.86
CA ASP A 12 1.79 2.18 2.97
C ASP A 12 2.54 2.17 1.63
N ILE A 13 3.42 3.15 1.47
CA ILE A 13 4.31 3.29 0.31
C ILE A 13 5.73 2.92 0.75
N TYR A 14 6.37 2.05 0.00
CA TYR A 14 7.71 1.53 0.27
C TYR A 14 8.64 1.78 -0.91
N ALA A 15 9.93 1.95 -0.61
CA ALA A 15 11.02 1.86 -1.57
C ALA A 15 11.80 0.56 -1.35
N TYR A 16 12.23 -0.06 -2.45
CA TYR A 16 13.03 -1.28 -2.46
C TYR A 16 12.40 -2.44 -1.66
N GLY A 17 11.08 -2.45 -1.52
CA GLY A 17 10.32 -3.43 -0.73
C GLY A 17 10.53 -3.40 0.78
N VAL A 18 11.46 -2.59 1.32
CA VAL A 18 11.86 -2.68 2.75
C VAL A 18 11.79 -1.36 3.50
N SER A 19 11.89 -0.22 2.81
CA SER A 19 11.93 1.09 3.45
C SER A 19 10.62 1.84 3.27
N LYS A 20 9.87 2.03 4.36
CA LYS A 20 8.64 2.82 4.35
C LYS A 20 8.97 4.29 4.03
N LEU A 21 8.38 4.80 2.95
CA LEU A 21 8.45 6.21 2.57
C LEU A 21 7.30 7.01 3.16
N GLY A 22 6.14 6.39 3.35
CA GLY A 22 4.96 7.08 3.80
C GLY A 22 3.74 6.17 3.84
N GLY A 23 2.58 6.79 4.00
CA GLY A 23 1.32 6.09 3.98
C GLY A 23 0.14 7.04 3.98
N SER A 24 -1.04 6.44 4.02
CA SER A 24 -2.32 7.14 4.03
C SER A 24 -3.20 6.66 5.19
N ILE A 25 -4.02 7.56 5.70
CA ILE A 25 -5.01 7.29 6.73
C ILE A 25 -6.34 7.85 6.23
N PHE A 26 -7.39 7.06 6.39
CA PHE A 26 -8.74 7.43 6.01
C PHE A 26 -9.61 7.41 7.26
N ASN A 27 -10.42 8.44 7.45
CA ASN A 27 -11.46 8.47 8.46
C ASN A 27 -12.78 8.83 7.78
N THR A 28 -13.71 7.89 7.77
CA THR A 28 -15.02 8.04 7.13
C THR A 28 -16.09 8.26 8.19
N GLN A 29 -16.87 9.31 8.02
CA GLN A 29 -18.10 9.55 8.78
C GLN A 29 -19.26 9.40 7.83
N VAL A 30 -20.23 8.55 8.17
CA VAL A 30 -21.42 8.30 7.36
C VAL A 30 -22.64 8.71 8.16
N ASP A 31 -23.48 9.55 7.59
CA ASP A 31 -24.82 9.82 8.08
C ASP A 31 -25.87 9.17 7.16
N SER A 32 -27.16 9.48 7.35
CA SER A 32 -28.24 8.86 6.57
C SER A 32 -28.23 9.16 5.07
N ILE A 33 -27.56 10.23 4.63
CA ILE A 33 -27.60 10.74 3.25
C ILE A 33 -26.22 11.04 2.66
N GLU A 34 -25.18 11.18 3.48
CA GLU A 34 -23.85 11.59 3.08
C GLU A 34 -22.76 10.74 3.74
N ALA A 35 -21.67 10.52 3.01
CA ALA A 35 -20.44 9.95 3.53
C ALA A 35 -19.30 10.95 3.33
N ILE A 36 -18.70 11.39 4.44
CA ILE A 36 -17.55 12.30 4.47
C ILE A 36 -16.29 11.47 4.71
N VAL A 37 -15.41 11.41 3.71
CA VAL A 37 -14.10 10.74 3.81
C VAL A 37 -13.00 11.77 4.02
N ASN A 38 -12.38 11.73 5.21
CA ASN A 38 -11.21 12.54 5.52
C ASN A 38 -9.93 11.73 5.21
N LEU A 39 -9.17 12.20 4.23
CA LEU A 39 -7.93 11.57 3.79
C LEU A 39 -6.70 12.35 4.30
N GLY A 40 -5.84 11.67 5.05
CA GLY A 40 -4.49 12.13 5.36
C GLY A 40 -3.46 11.32 4.58
N VAL A 41 -2.61 11.97 3.80
CA VAL A 41 -1.47 11.32 3.12
C VAL A 41 -0.18 12.00 3.54
N GLY A 42 0.81 11.21 3.93
CA GLY A 42 2.13 11.71 4.30
C GLY A 42 3.22 10.80 3.79
N PHE A 43 4.27 11.37 3.21
CA PHE A 43 5.48 10.65 2.83
C PHE A 43 6.71 11.56 2.90
N ASN A 44 7.85 10.93 3.12
CA ASN A 44 9.15 11.58 3.21
C ASN A 44 9.59 12.04 1.81
N LEU A 45 9.63 13.35 1.57
CA LEU A 45 10.04 13.89 0.27
C LEU A 45 11.53 14.25 0.22
N SER A 46 12.00 15.07 1.18
CA SER A 46 13.35 15.65 1.21
C SER A 46 14.00 15.60 2.59
N ASN A 47 13.60 14.64 3.41
CA ASN A 47 14.12 14.42 4.76
C ASN A 47 14.92 13.12 4.82
N SER A 48 16.21 13.17 4.51
CA SER A 48 17.10 11.98 4.47
C SER A 48 17.41 11.36 5.83
N LYS A 49 16.75 11.80 6.91
CA LYS A 49 16.86 11.28 8.28
C LYS A 49 15.48 11.29 8.95
N PRO A 50 15.19 10.34 9.88
CA PRO A 50 16.04 9.23 10.30
C PRO A 50 16.03 8.03 9.33
N THR A 51 15.12 8.00 8.36
CA THR A 51 14.97 6.88 7.41
C THR A 51 15.33 7.28 5.98
N LEU A 52 14.43 7.06 5.02
CA LEU A 52 14.61 7.27 3.58
C LEU A 52 13.54 8.23 3.08
N CYS A 53 13.90 9.12 2.16
CA CYS A 53 12.96 9.98 1.45
C CYS A 53 13.00 9.78 -0.08
N LEU A 54 11.98 10.26 -0.79
CA LEU A 54 11.83 10.08 -2.23
C LEU A 54 12.99 10.70 -3.03
N ASN A 55 13.51 11.86 -2.60
CA ASN A 55 14.66 12.48 -3.26
C ASN A 55 15.95 11.68 -3.06
N ASP A 56 16.10 10.93 -1.95
CA ASP A 56 17.21 9.98 -1.80
C ASP A 56 17.08 8.81 -2.78
N VAL A 57 15.86 8.30 -3.01
CA VAL A 57 15.60 7.25 -4.01
C VAL A 57 15.97 7.72 -5.42
N ILE A 58 15.63 8.96 -5.77
CA ILE A 58 16.02 9.57 -7.05
C ILE A 58 17.55 9.68 -7.15
N ALA A 59 18.22 10.16 -6.09
CA ALA A 59 19.68 10.30 -6.07
C ALA A 59 20.39 8.94 -6.21
N GLN A 60 19.92 7.91 -5.50
CA GLN A 60 20.44 6.55 -5.60
C GLN A 60 20.23 5.95 -6.99
N TYR A 61 19.05 6.15 -7.58
CA TYR A 61 18.79 5.74 -8.95
C TYR A 61 19.74 6.42 -9.94
N ASN A 62 19.95 7.73 -9.81
CA ASN A 62 20.89 8.49 -10.63
C ASN A 62 22.31 7.94 -10.54
N ALA A 63 22.80 7.67 -9.32
CA ALA A 63 24.12 7.09 -9.11
C ALA A 63 24.25 5.70 -9.74
N LYS A 64 23.24 4.83 -9.55
CA LYS A 64 23.24 3.45 -10.06
C LYS A 64 23.14 3.36 -11.58
N HIS A 65 22.38 4.25 -12.20
CA HIS A 65 22.06 4.20 -13.63
C HIS A 65 22.78 5.26 -14.47
N SER A 66 23.66 6.06 -13.85
CA SER A 66 24.33 7.19 -14.51
C SER A 66 23.34 8.16 -15.18
N THR A 67 22.24 8.48 -14.47
CA THR A 67 21.21 9.42 -14.93
C THR A 67 21.25 10.73 -14.16
N THR A 68 20.53 11.75 -14.64
CA THR A 68 20.50 13.12 -14.09
C THR A 68 19.08 13.58 -13.79
N LEU A 69 18.26 12.72 -13.18
CA LEU A 69 16.91 13.07 -12.78
C LEU A 69 16.95 14.19 -11.73
N PRO A 70 16.16 15.27 -11.91
CA PRO A 70 16.10 16.34 -10.91
C PRO A 70 15.39 15.85 -9.64
N PRO A 71 15.77 16.35 -8.45
CA PRO A 71 14.97 16.14 -7.26
C PRO A 71 13.59 16.81 -7.43
N LEU A 72 12.62 16.28 -6.71
CA LEU A 72 11.27 16.83 -6.66
C LEU A 72 11.19 17.93 -5.60
N SER A 73 10.65 19.09 -5.98
CA SER A 73 10.24 20.13 -5.02
C SER A 73 8.89 19.77 -4.40
N TYR A 74 8.54 20.41 -3.28
CA TYR A 74 7.22 20.22 -2.65
C TYR A 74 6.09 20.59 -3.61
N GLU A 75 6.17 21.76 -4.24
CA GLU A 75 5.15 22.29 -5.16
C GLU A 75 4.92 21.36 -6.35
N LYS A 76 6.02 20.91 -6.97
CA LYS A 76 5.94 19.95 -8.08
C LYS A 76 5.34 18.64 -7.64
N THR A 77 5.68 18.17 -6.45
CA THR A 77 5.16 16.93 -5.89
C THR A 77 3.65 17.01 -5.65
N PHE A 78 3.18 18.09 -5.01
CA PHE A 78 1.75 18.32 -4.81
C PHE A 78 1.00 18.39 -6.14
N ALA A 79 1.51 19.16 -7.11
CA ALA A 79 0.89 19.27 -8.43
C ALA A 79 0.78 17.89 -9.14
N LEU A 80 1.83 17.07 -9.08
CA LEU A 80 1.80 15.73 -9.66
C LEU A 80 0.79 14.82 -8.97
N ILE A 81 0.70 14.86 -7.64
CA ILE A 81 -0.24 14.04 -6.87
C ILE A 81 -1.67 14.43 -7.18
N PHE A 82 -2.03 15.71 -7.07
CA PHE A 82 -3.41 16.15 -7.29
C PHE A 82 -3.87 15.90 -8.72
N ASN A 83 -3.03 16.21 -9.71
CA ASN A 83 -3.35 15.91 -11.11
C ASN A 83 -3.52 14.41 -11.35
N LYS A 84 -2.69 13.58 -10.69
CA LYS A 84 -2.79 12.12 -10.85
C LYS A 84 -4.03 11.56 -10.15
N LEU A 85 -4.41 12.09 -8.99
CA LEU A 85 -5.62 11.72 -8.28
C LEU A 85 -6.86 12.01 -9.13
N GLU A 86 -6.97 13.20 -9.72
CA GLU A 86 -8.09 13.56 -10.61
C GLU A 86 -8.15 12.63 -11.82
N GLN A 87 -7.02 12.37 -12.49
CA GLN A 87 -6.96 11.41 -13.60
C GLN A 87 -7.40 10.00 -13.22
N LEU A 88 -7.02 9.52 -12.03
CA LEU A 88 -7.42 8.20 -11.54
C LEU A 88 -8.91 8.17 -11.20
N TYR A 89 -9.42 9.24 -10.57
CA TYR A 89 -10.84 9.40 -10.28
C TYR A 89 -11.68 9.34 -11.55
N ASP A 90 -11.34 10.15 -12.56
CA ASP A 90 -12.04 10.18 -13.86
C ASP A 90 -11.96 8.84 -14.60
N ARG A 91 -10.87 8.11 -14.44
CA ARG A 91 -10.72 6.78 -15.04
C ARG A 91 -11.62 5.76 -14.33
N VAL A 92 -11.70 5.80 -13.00
CA VAL A 92 -12.61 4.93 -12.24
C VAL A 92 -14.07 5.23 -12.55
N GLN A 93 -14.45 6.51 -12.66
CA GLN A 93 -15.82 6.91 -13.01
C GLN A 93 -16.23 6.42 -14.40
N ARG A 94 -15.29 6.33 -15.35
CA ARG A 94 -15.58 5.89 -16.74
C ARG A 94 -15.49 4.38 -16.93
N ASP A 95 -14.47 3.76 -16.36
CA ASP A 95 -14.06 2.39 -16.71
C ASP A 95 -14.28 1.37 -15.57
N GLY A 96 -14.75 1.81 -14.40
CA GLY A 96 -14.93 0.96 -13.21
C GLY A 96 -13.71 0.93 -12.28
N ILE A 97 -13.86 0.34 -11.10
CA ILE A 97 -12.80 0.29 -10.07
C ILE A 97 -11.68 -0.70 -10.43
N GLU A 98 -11.99 -1.68 -11.27
CA GLU A 98 -11.10 -2.78 -11.68
C GLU A 98 -9.86 -2.24 -12.38
N VAL A 99 -9.97 -1.13 -13.11
CA VAL A 99 -8.80 -0.48 -13.75
C VAL A 99 -7.82 0.06 -12.71
N LEU A 100 -8.32 0.54 -11.56
CA LEU A 100 -7.47 1.00 -10.47
C LEU A 100 -6.88 -0.21 -9.72
N GLN A 101 -7.66 -1.28 -9.54
CA GLN A 101 -7.17 -2.53 -8.95
C GLN A 101 -6.02 -3.13 -9.77
N GLN A 102 -6.10 -3.11 -11.09
CA GLN A 102 -5.01 -3.53 -11.97
C GLN A 102 -3.76 -2.66 -11.78
N GLU A 103 -3.90 -1.33 -11.73
CA GLU A 103 -2.74 -0.45 -11.46
C GLU A 103 -2.17 -0.69 -10.05
N TYR A 104 -3.03 -0.94 -9.06
CA TYR A 104 -2.62 -1.28 -7.70
C TYR A 104 -1.73 -2.53 -7.66
N TYR A 105 -2.13 -3.60 -8.37
CA TYR A 105 -1.32 -4.83 -8.47
C TYR A 105 0.04 -4.65 -9.14
N ARG A 106 0.23 -3.62 -9.99
CA ARG A 106 1.54 -3.36 -10.62
C ARG A 106 2.60 -2.87 -9.62
N TYR A 107 2.15 -2.34 -8.47
CA TYR A 107 3.00 -1.87 -7.39
C TYR A 107 2.88 -2.75 -6.13
N TRP A 108 2.04 -3.78 -6.14
CA TRP A 108 1.76 -4.65 -5.01
C TRP A 108 3.00 -5.43 -4.56
N LEU A 109 3.28 -5.41 -3.26
CA LEU A 109 4.45 -6.08 -2.68
C LEU A 109 4.18 -7.52 -2.19
N HIS A 110 2.92 -7.97 -2.21
CA HIS A 110 2.53 -9.22 -1.52
C HIS A 110 2.18 -10.36 -2.49
N GLN A 111 2.69 -10.31 -3.72
CA GLN A 111 2.40 -11.35 -4.72
C GLN A 111 2.93 -12.70 -4.23
N ASP A 112 2.03 -13.68 -4.10
CA ASP A 112 2.33 -15.05 -3.64
C ASP A 112 3.10 -15.12 -2.31
N ALA A 113 2.93 -14.11 -1.46
CA ALA A 113 3.60 -14.07 -0.17
C ALA A 113 3.01 -15.14 0.76
N GLU A 114 3.87 -16.06 1.21
CA GLU A 114 3.55 -17.02 2.26
C GLU A 114 3.51 -16.30 3.61
N ILE A 115 2.44 -16.53 4.35
CA ILE A 115 2.18 -15.88 5.63
C ILE A 115 1.73 -16.86 6.70
N SER A 116 2.02 -16.50 7.94
CA SER A 116 1.40 -17.06 9.14
C SER A 116 0.34 -16.09 9.67
N MET A 117 -0.84 -16.59 9.98
CA MET A 117 -1.91 -15.83 10.64
C MET A 117 -2.09 -16.39 12.04
N ILE A 118 -2.07 -15.52 13.06
CA ILE A 118 -2.41 -15.89 14.43
C ILE A 118 -3.86 -15.49 14.66
N GLY A 119 -4.69 -16.41 15.13
CA GLY A 119 -6.07 -16.15 15.52
C GLY A 119 -6.18 -15.60 16.95
N THR A 120 -7.40 -15.26 17.35
CA THR A 120 -7.65 -14.66 18.68
C THR A 120 -7.40 -15.63 19.84
N GLU A 121 -7.43 -16.94 19.59
CA GLU A 121 -7.19 -17.99 20.59
C GLU A 121 -5.74 -18.50 20.55
N GLY A 122 -4.87 -17.85 19.76
CA GLY A 122 -3.45 -18.19 19.64
C GLY A 122 -3.15 -19.31 18.63
N GLU A 123 -4.16 -19.79 17.91
CA GLU A 123 -3.99 -20.73 16.81
C GLU A 123 -3.19 -20.07 15.67
N SER A 124 -2.22 -20.81 15.12
CA SER A 124 -1.42 -20.35 13.97
C SER A 124 -1.81 -21.12 12.72
N LEU A 125 -2.04 -20.38 11.65
CA LEU A 125 -2.46 -20.91 10.36
C LEU A 125 -1.54 -20.39 9.26
N GLN A 126 -1.10 -21.30 8.38
CA GLN A 126 -0.34 -20.91 7.19
C GLN A 126 -1.28 -20.58 6.04
N GLY A 127 -0.89 -19.63 5.21
CA GLY A 127 -1.62 -19.31 3.98
C GLY A 127 -0.80 -18.46 3.03
N THR A 128 -1.31 -18.33 1.81
CA THR A 128 -0.66 -17.54 0.76
C THR A 128 -1.55 -16.37 0.42
N ILE A 129 -0.99 -15.17 0.34
CA ILE A 129 -1.73 -13.98 -0.12
C ILE A 129 -2.03 -14.15 -1.62
N VAL A 130 -3.32 -14.07 -1.97
CA VAL A 130 -3.80 -14.24 -3.36
C VAL A 130 -4.40 -12.97 -3.96
N GLY A 131 -4.52 -11.90 -3.17
CA GLY A 131 -4.98 -10.61 -3.67
C GLY A 131 -5.79 -9.82 -2.66
N ILE A 132 -6.77 -9.08 -3.17
CA ILE A 132 -7.78 -8.35 -2.40
C ILE A 132 -9.15 -8.65 -2.99
N ASP A 133 -10.19 -8.65 -2.16
CA ASP A 133 -11.58 -8.80 -2.61
C ASP A 133 -12.14 -7.49 -3.19
N GLU A 134 -13.42 -7.52 -3.59
CA GLU A 134 -14.14 -6.37 -4.15
C GLU A 134 -14.26 -5.19 -3.16
N TYR A 135 -14.07 -5.43 -1.86
CA TYR A 135 -14.07 -4.40 -0.81
C TYR A 135 -12.66 -3.93 -0.45
N GLY A 136 -11.63 -4.53 -1.04
CA GLY A 136 -10.22 -4.21 -0.77
C GLY A 136 -9.62 -4.93 0.43
N PHE A 137 -10.31 -5.93 1.01
CA PHE A 137 -9.76 -6.74 2.10
C PHE A 137 -8.77 -7.78 1.56
N LEU A 138 -7.74 -8.10 2.35
CA LEU A 138 -6.68 -9.00 1.93
C LEU A 138 -7.20 -10.44 1.82
N LEU A 139 -7.04 -11.06 0.66
CA LEU A 139 -7.43 -12.45 0.42
C LEU A 139 -6.25 -13.39 0.71
N VAL A 140 -6.48 -14.37 1.58
CA VAL A 140 -5.50 -15.37 1.97
C VAL A 140 -6.05 -16.77 1.69
N LYS A 141 -5.32 -17.55 0.89
CA LYS A 141 -5.61 -18.96 0.66
C LYS A 141 -4.92 -19.81 1.72
N LYS A 142 -5.71 -20.42 2.61
CA LYS A 142 -5.25 -21.24 3.72
C LYS A 142 -4.61 -22.53 3.25
N GLN A 143 -3.60 -22.99 3.97
CA GLN A 143 -3.00 -24.31 3.81
C GLN A 143 -3.31 -25.19 5.03
N PRO A 144 -3.61 -26.49 4.85
CA PRO A 144 -3.71 -27.23 3.58
C PRO A 144 -5.13 -27.17 2.95
N SER A 145 -6.12 -26.57 3.60
CA SER A 145 -7.52 -26.66 3.18
C SER A 145 -7.80 -26.07 1.80
N GLY A 146 -7.00 -25.09 1.35
CA GLY A 146 -7.22 -24.36 0.10
C GLY A 146 -8.37 -23.35 0.16
N GLU A 147 -9.06 -23.26 1.30
CA GLU A 147 -10.10 -22.27 1.57
C GLU A 147 -9.50 -20.85 1.50
N THR A 148 -10.20 -19.93 0.84
CA THR A 148 -9.81 -18.52 0.81
C THR A 148 -10.62 -17.73 1.83
N VAL A 149 -9.95 -16.87 2.60
CA VAL A 149 -10.58 -15.99 3.58
C VAL A 149 -10.19 -14.53 3.37
N SER A 150 -11.12 -13.62 3.67
CA SER A 150 -10.87 -12.18 3.71
C SER A 150 -10.37 -11.75 5.08
N VAL A 151 -9.28 -10.98 5.10
CA VAL A 151 -8.65 -10.44 6.32
C VAL A 151 -8.86 -8.93 6.36
N HIS A 152 -9.52 -8.46 7.43
CA HIS A 152 -9.85 -7.06 7.62
C HIS A 152 -8.67 -6.27 8.23
N PRO A 153 -8.38 -5.05 7.76
CA PRO A 153 -7.27 -4.22 8.26
C PRO A 153 -7.53 -3.62 9.65
N ASP A 154 -8.79 -3.44 10.04
CA ASP A 154 -9.16 -2.81 11.30
C ASP A 154 -8.89 -3.74 12.50
N GLY A 155 -9.08 -5.04 12.29
CA GLY A 155 -8.85 -6.07 13.31
C GLY A 155 -7.44 -6.67 13.29
N ASN A 156 -6.63 -6.41 12.26
CA ASN A 156 -5.35 -7.12 12.06
C ASN A 156 -4.18 -6.18 11.77
N SER A 157 -2.98 -6.58 12.18
CA SER A 157 -1.69 -5.99 11.83
C SER A 157 -0.93 -6.96 10.93
N PHE A 158 -0.22 -6.44 9.94
CA PHE A 158 0.63 -7.24 9.04
C PHE A 158 2.09 -6.80 9.13
N ASP A 159 2.93 -7.66 9.71
CA ASP A 159 4.38 -7.62 9.61
C ASP A 159 4.83 -8.35 8.35
N MET A 160 5.06 -7.57 7.29
CA MET A 160 5.50 -8.07 5.99
C MET A 160 6.92 -8.66 6.04
N MET A 161 7.79 -8.22 6.96
CA MET A 161 9.15 -8.74 7.06
C MET A 161 9.18 -10.15 7.66
N GLN A 162 8.23 -10.43 8.57
CA GLN A 162 8.06 -11.74 9.19
C GLN A 162 7.02 -12.61 8.45
N GLY A 163 6.29 -12.06 7.48
CA GLY A 163 5.15 -12.74 6.86
C GLY A 163 4.06 -13.05 7.89
N LEU A 164 3.81 -12.16 8.84
CA LEU A 164 2.97 -12.45 10.00
C LEU A 164 1.77 -11.50 10.09
N ILE A 165 0.57 -12.07 10.13
CA ILE A 165 -0.67 -11.36 10.43
C ILE A 165 -1.12 -11.71 11.84
N VAL A 166 -1.37 -10.69 12.66
CA VAL A 166 -1.84 -10.84 14.05
C VAL A 166 -3.05 -9.96 14.32
N PRO A 167 -3.98 -10.36 15.20
CA PRO A 167 -5.08 -9.51 15.61
C PRO A 167 -4.54 -8.32 16.38
N LYS A 168 -5.18 -7.16 16.22
CA LYS A 168 -4.94 -6.00 17.07
C LYS A 168 -5.67 -6.23 18.39
N PHE A 169 -4.92 -6.36 19.48
CA PHE A 169 -5.50 -6.29 20.82
C PHE A 169 -5.74 -4.81 21.15
N ASN A 170 -6.99 -4.44 21.38
CA ASN A 170 -7.36 -3.15 21.97
C ASN A 170 -7.16 -3.17 23.48
#